data_AF-A0A3N5S108-F1
#
_entry.id   AF-A0A3N5S108-F1
#
_cell.length_a   1.000
_cell.length_b   1.000
_cell.length_c   1.000
_cell.angle_alpha   90.00
_cell.angle_beta   90.00
_cell.angle_gamma   90.00
#
_symmetry.space_group_name_H-M   'P 1'
#
loop_
_entity.id
_entity.type
_entity.pdbx_description
1 polymer ?
#
loop_
_entity_poly.entity_id
_entity_poly.type
_entity_poly.pdbx_seq_one_letter_code
_entity_poly.pdbx_strand_id
1 'polypeptide(L)'
;MRKLLAFLFSVALGGALVAGAYEYHVLRTPEKVVFIRKQAPDWRDAYVDVRGWKARDWAAHPRLVRNVTLAKRTDVMESSASVPLPPSWFKSISNRVEEEIDEELESDPAESVSPDLGLDDADQTSERPPADSRRR
;
A
#
# COMPACT_ATOMS: atom_id res chain seq x y z
N MET A 1 27.49 -19.10 -20.95
CA MET A 1 26.31 -19.36 -20.08
C MET A 1 26.51 -18.92 -18.64
N ARG A 2 27.50 -19.43 -17.89
CA ARG A 2 27.65 -19.17 -16.44
C ARG A 2 27.77 -17.68 -16.04
N LYS A 3 28.48 -16.86 -16.83
CA LYS A 3 28.63 -15.42 -16.58
C LYS A 3 27.33 -14.63 -16.81
N LEU A 4 26.55 -15.01 -17.83
CA LEU A 4 25.26 -14.38 -18.12
C LEU A 4 24.23 -14.71 -17.04
N LEU A 5 24.19 -15.96 -16.59
CA LEU A 5 23.33 -16.36 -15.47
C LEU A 5 23.70 -15.63 -14.17
N ALA A 6 24.99 -15.50 -13.88
CA ALA A 6 25.45 -14.72 -12.72
C ALA A 6 25.03 -13.25 -12.82
N PHE A 7 25.17 -12.65 -14.00
CA PHE A 7 24.73 -11.27 -14.24
C PHE A 7 23.22 -11.09 -14.05
N LEU A 8 22.40 -11.95 -14.68
CA LEU A 8 20.94 -11.90 -14.54
C LEU A 8 20.51 -12.14 -13.10
N PHE A 9 21.17 -13.05 -12.39
CA PHE A 9 20.92 -13.27 -10.98
C PHE A 9 21.23 -12.03 -10.14
N SER A 10 22.34 -11.33 -10.40
CA SER A 10 22.66 -10.07 -9.73
C SER A 10 21.64 -8.97 -10.00
N VAL A 11 21.15 -8.86 -11.24
CA VAL A 11 20.10 -7.89 -11.61
C VAL A 11 18.79 -8.22 -10.89
N ALA A 12 18.38 -9.49 -10.91
CA ALA A 12 17.17 -9.94 -10.21
C ALA A 12 17.28 -9.72 -8.69
N LEU A 13 18.43 -10.05 -8.10
CA LEU A 13 18.69 -9.85 -6.68
C LEU A 13 18.68 -8.37 -6.30
N GLY A 14 19.33 -7.51 -7.10
CA GLY A 14 19.32 -6.07 -6.89
C GLY A 14 17.92 -5.48 -7.01
N GLY A 15 17.16 -5.87 -8.03
CA GLY A 15 15.77 -5.45 -8.23
C GLY A 15 14.87 -5.89 -7.08
N ALA A 16 14.99 -7.14 -6.64
CA ALA A 16 14.23 -7.66 -5.50
C ALA A 16 14.54 -6.91 -4.19
N LEU A 17 15.81 -6.56 -3.95
CA LEU A 17 16.19 -5.77 -2.77
C LEU A 17 15.60 -4.35 -2.80
N VAL A 18 15.67 -3.70 -3.95
CA VAL A 18 15.11 -2.34 -4.14
C VAL A 18 13.59 -2.35 -3.99
N ALA A 19 12.91 -3.32 -4.60
CA ALA A 19 11.46 -3.50 -4.45
C ALA A 19 11.08 -3.79 -2.99
N GLY A 20 11.83 -4.65 -2.31
CA GLY A 20 11.63 -4.93 -0.89
C GLY A 20 11.75 -3.68 -0.01
N ALA A 21 12.77 -2.85 -0.22
CA ALA A 21 12.92 -1.59 0.53
C ALA A 21 11.83 -0.55 0.21
N TYR A 22 11.26 -0.62 -0.99
CA TYR A 22 10.19 0.27 -1.44
C TYR A 22 8.83 -0.13 -0.86
N GLU A 23 8.58 -1.43 -0.73
CA GLU A 23 7.30 -1.98 -0.26
C GLU A 23 7.27 -2.33 1.23
N TYR A 24 8.40 -2.37 1.92
CA TYR A 24 8.48 -2.72 3.34
C TYR A 24 9.23 -1.69 4.17
N HIS A 25 8.76 -1.48 5.40
CA HIS A 25 9.50 -0.86 6.49
C HIS A 25 10.29 -1.92 7.24
N VAL A 26 11.58 -1.66 7.46
CA VAL A 26 12.44 -2.48 8.31
C VAL A 26 12.60 -1.79 9.66
N LEU A 27 11.96 -2.35 10.68
CA LEU A 27 11.99 -1.82 12.05
C LEU A 27 13.00 -2.57 12.88
N ARG A 28 13.94 -1.86 13.50
CA ARG A 28 14.83 -2.43 14.51
C ARG A 28 14.25 -2.16 15.90
N THR A 29 13.86 -3.23 16.58
CA THR A 29 13.47 -3.21 18.00
C THR A 29 14.66 -3.62 18.88
N PRO A 30 14.56 -3.50 20.22
CA PRO A 30 15.63 -3.94 21.12
C PRO A 30 15.98 -5.43 20.92
N GLU A 31 14.96 -6.24 20.65
CA GLU A 31 15.06 -7.70 20.61
C GLU A 31 15.21 -8.26 19.19
N LYS A 32 14.55 -7.65 18.20
CA LYS A 32 14.39 -8.24 16.86
C LYS A 32 14.33 -7.20 15.74
N VAL A 33 14.42 -7.68 14.51
CA VAL A 33 14.11 -6.90 13.30
C VAL A 33 12.72 -7.33 12.82
N VAL A 34 11.87 -6.37 12.50
CA VAL A 34 10.49 -6.61 12.05
C VAL A 34 10.30 -5.96 10.68
N PHE A 35 9.70 -6.71 9.76
CA PHE A 35 9.30 -6.22 8.44
C PHE A 35 7.81 -5.92 8.46
N ILE A 36 7.44 -4.71 8.03
CA ILE A 36 6.04 -4.27 7.94
C ILE A 36 5.78 -3.80 6.52
N ARG A 37 4.77 -4.36 5.86
CA ARG A 37 4.38 -3.94 4.52
C ARG A 37 3.83 -2.52 4.55
N LYS A 38 4.25 -1.68 3.60
CA LYS A 38 3.72 -0.34 3.40
C LYS A 38 2.38 -0.42 2.69
N GLN A 39 1.45 0.45 3.06
CA GLN A 39 0.16 0.58 2.36
C GLN A 39 0.31 1.30 1.02
N ALA A 40 1.20 2.29 0.96
CA ALA A 40 1.58 2.97 -0.26
C ALA A 40 3.10 2.79 -0.45
N PRO A 41 3.57 2.28 -1.59
CA PRO A 41 4.99 2.17 -1.87
C PRO A 41 5.65 3.55 -1.85
N ASP A 42 6.67 3.72 -1.02
CA ASP A 42 7.44 4.98 -0.91
C ASP A 42 8.87 4.72 -0.43
N TRP A 43 9.72 5.74 -0.47
CA TRP A 43 11.10 5.66 0.04
C TRP A 43 11.25 6.09 1.50
N ARG A 44 10.16 6.53 2.13
CA ARG A 44 10.21 7.03 3.51
C ARG A 44 10.27 5.85 4.45
N ASP A 45 10.99 6.04 5.55
CA ASP A 45 11.02 5.09 6.66
C ASP A 45 11.38 3.65 6.22
N ALA A 46 12.21 3.49 5.18
CA ALA A 46 12.61 2.16 4.69
C ALA A 46 13.35 1.36 5.77
N TYR A 47 14.15 2.06 6.58
CA TYR A 47 14.73 1.53 7.81
C TYR A 47 14.48 2.50 8.96
N VAL A 48 13.95 1.99 10.07
CA VAL A 48 13.63 2.79 11.25
C VAL A 48 14.13 2.06 12.49
N ASP A 49 15.01 2.71 13.24
CA ASP A 49 15.44 2.23 14.53
C ASP A 49 14.55 2.81 15.63
N VAL A 50 13.69 1.96 16.19
CA VAL A 50 12.71 2.34 17.21
C VAL A 50 13.21 2.05 18.63
N ARG A 51 14.49 1.64 18.78
CA ARG A 51 15.08 1.38 20.09
C ARG A 51 15.13 2.68 20.91
N GLY A 52 14.39 2.68 22.03
CA GLY A 52 14.32 3.83 22.92
C GLY A 52 13.42 4.98 22.45
N TRP A 53 12.61 4.75 21.40
CA TRP A 53 11.60 5.72 20.97
C TRP A 53 10.57 5.99 22.07
N LYS A 54 10.22 7.26 22.24
CA LYS A 54 9.14 7.72 23.11
C LYS A 54 7.89 8.01 22.26
N ALA A 55 6.75 8.26 22.92
CA ALA A 55 5.49 8.57 22.25
C ALA A 55 5.58 9.73 21.23
N ARG A 56 6.44 10.73 21.48
CA ARG A 56 6.67 11.84 20.55
C ARG A 56 7.35 11.42 19.24
N ASP A 57 8.23 10.42 19.30
CA ASP A 57 9.02 9.96 18.16
C ASP A 57 8.11 9.14 17.22
N TRP A 58 7.19 8.37 17.80
CA TRP A 58 6.08 7.75 17.07
C TRP A 58 5.13 8.78 16.44
N ALA A 59 4.79 9.84 17.16
CA ALA A 59 3.93 10.92 16.63
C ALA A 59 4.56 11.66 15.44
N ALA A 60 5.90 11.70 15.35
CA ALA A 60 6.61 12.26 14.20
C ALA A 60 6.50 11.39 12.93
N HIS A 61 6.10 10.11 13.06
CA HIS A 61 6.00 9.15 11.96
C HIS A 61 4.57 8.57 11.82
N PRO A 62 3.55 9.39 11.53
CA PRO A 62 2.15 8.95 11.53
C PRO A 62 1.85 7.87 10.48
N ARG A 63 2.56 7.87 9.34
CA ARG A 63 2.43 6.85 8.30
C ARG A 63 2.93 5.49 8.78
N LEU A 64 4.09 5.46 9.44
CA LEU A 64 4.64 4.26 10.03
C LEU A 64 3.69 3.68 11.09
N VAL A 65 3.14 4.54 11.95
CA VAL A 65 2.18 4.12 12.97
C VAL A 65 0.94 3.48 12.34
N ARG A 66 0.33 4.12 11.33
CA ARG A 66 -0.79 3.52 10.58
C ARG A 66 -0.42 2.15 10.00
N ASN A 67 0.74 2.03 9.38
CA ASN A 67 1.18 0.77 8.76
C ASN A 67 1.45 -0.32 9.82
N VAL A 68 2.01 0.02 10.98
CA VAL A 68 2.22 -0.89 12.11
C VAL A 68 0.89 -1.39 12.68
N THR A 69 -0.07 -0.49 12.86
CA THR A 69 -1.43 -0.81 13.35
C THR A 69 -2.16 -1.72 12.36
N LEU A 70 -2.17 -1.38 11.07
CA LEU A 70 -2.78 -2.20 10.01
C LEU A 70 -2.14 -3.59 9.91
N ALA A 71 -0.82 -3.68 10.10
CA ALA A 71 -0.12 -4.95 10.13
C ALA A 71 -0.34 -5.76 11.42
N LYS A 72 -1.16 -5.26 12.37
CA LYS A 72 -1.41 -5.87 13.69
C LYS A 72 -0.12 -6.11 14.48
N ARG A 73 0.89 -5.24 14.30
CA ARG A 73 2.22 -5.30 14.94
C ARG A 73 2.41 -4.27 16.04
N THR A 74 1.35 -4.01 16.81
CA THR A 74 1.37 -3.10 17.95
C THR A 74 2.35 -3.54 19.05
N ASP A 75 2.79 -4.81 19.04
CA ASP A 75 3.86 -5.36 19.89
C ASP A 75 5.15 -4.53 19.83
N VAL A 76 5.45 -3.94 18.67
CA VAL A 76 6.64 -3.11 18.46
C VAL A 76 6.53 -1.76 19.15
N MET A 77 5.32 -1.23 19.31
CA MET A 77 5.06 0.04 19.97
C MET A 77 4.98 -0.12 21.49
N GLU A 78 4.46 -1.25 21.96
CA GLU A 78 4.39 -1.57 23.39
C GLU A 78 5.78 -1.84 23.97
N SER A 79 6.64 -2.56 23.25
CA SER A 79 8.04 -2.81 23.66
C SER A 79 8.92 -1.55 23.72
N SER A 80 8.52 -0.47 23.04
CA SER A 80 9.19 0.85 23.14
C SER A 80 8.59 1.73 24.24
N ALA A 81 7.39 1.42 24.73
CA ALA A 81 6.71 2.16 25.78
C ALA A 81 7.15 1.71 27.18
N SER A 82 8.27 2.26 27.67
CA SER A 82 8.43 2.48 29.11
C SER A 82 7.49 3.62 29.57
N VAL A 83 6.16 3.36 29.52
CA VAL A 83 4.95 4.04 30.10
C VAL A 83 4.93 5.59 30.13
N PRO A 84 3.89 6.32 29.62
CA PRO A 84 2.46 6.06 29.81
C PRO A 84 1.55 6.17 28.56
N LEU A 85 0.35 5.59 28.70
CA LEU A 85 -0.87 5.59 27.88
C LEU A 85 -0.76 5.99 26.39
N PRO A 86 -1.34 5.18 25.46
CA PRO A 86 -1.41 5.56 24.07
C PRO A 86 -2.14 6.92 23.96
N PRO A 87 -1.54 7.93 23.31
CA PRO A 87 -2.17 9.23 23.17
C PRO A 87 -3.57 9.13 22.57
N SER A 88 -4.47 10.07 22.87
CA SER A 88 -5.84 10.07 22.35
C SER A 88 -5.92 10.03 20.81
N TRP A 89 -4.90 10.54 20.11
CA TRP A 89 -4.80 10.44 18.65
C TRP A 89 -4.64 9.00 18.16
N PHE A 90 -4.13 8.08 18.98
CA PHE A 90 -4.02 6.67 18.62
C PHE A 90 -5.39 6.04 18.38
N LYS A 91 -6.39 6.41 19.20
CA LYS A 91 -7.79 6.00 19.02
C LYS A 91 -8.37 6.54 17.72
N SER A 92 -7.97 7.74 17.31
CA SER A 92 -8.41 8.30 16.02
C SER A 92 -7.82 7.56 14.82
N ILE A 93 -6.60 7.02 14.94
CA ILE A 93 -6.01 6.18 13.91
C ILE A 93 -6.65 4.80 13.89
N SER A 94 -6.87 4.17 15.04
CA SER A 94 -7.54 2.86 15.08
C SER A 94 -8.93 2.94 14.49
N ASN A 95 -9.73 3.95 14.87
CA ASN A 95 -11.07 4.13 14.32
C ASN A 95 -11.05 4.36 12.80
N ARG A 96 -10.12 5.19 12.30
CA ARG A 96 -9.98 5.43 10.85
C ARG A 96 -9.53 4.18 10.09
N VAL A 97 -8.68 3.37 10.72
CA VAL A 97 -8.22 2.09 10.16
C VAL A 97 -9.35 1.08 10.13
N GLU A 98 -10.17 1.00 11.17
CA GLU A 98 -11.37 0.15 11.21
C GLU A 98 -12.37 0.56 10.12
N GLU A 99 -12.65 1.86 9.97
CA GLU A 99 -13.48 2.39 8.87
C GLU A 99 -12.94 2.02 7.47
N GLU A 100 -11.62 2.12 7.26
CA GLU A 100 -10.99 1.80 5.95
C GLU A 100 -11.02 0.30 5.63
N ILE A 101 -10.85 -0.57 6.64
CA ILE A 101 -10.95 -2.03 6.47
C ILE A 101 -12.39 -2.46 6.16
N ASP A 102 -13.36 -1.85 6.85
CA ASP A 102 -14.77 -2.16 6.67
C ASP A 102 -15.27 -1.69 5.29
N GLU A 103 -14.80 -0.53 4.81
CA GLU A 103 -15.11 -0.01 3.47
C GLU A 103 -14.50 -0.86 2.34
N GLU A 104 -13.31 -1.43 2.54
CA GLU A 104 -12.69 -2.37 1.59
C GLU A 104 -13.45 -3.73 1.56
N LEU A 105 -13.92 -4.21 2.70
CA LEU A 105 -14.73 -5.44 2.81
C LEU A 105 -16.17 -5.29 2.28
N GLU A 106 -16.73 -4.08 2.30
CA GLU A 106 -18.07 -3.79 1.79
C GLU A 106 -18.07 -3.49 0.28
N SER A 107 -16.89 -3.33 -0.34
CA SER A 107 -16.73 -3.06 -1.77
C SER A 107 -16.75 -4.30 -2.69
N ASP A 108 -16.94 -5.51 -2.15
CA ASP A 108 -17.06 -6.73 -2.98
C ASP A 108 -18.25 -7.63 -2.59
N PRO A 109 -19.41 -7.47 -3.24
CA PRO A 109 -20.32 -8.56 -3.49
C PRO A 109 -20.30 -8.90 -4.98
N ALA A 110 -19.46 -9.86 -5.36
CA ALA A 110 -19.76 -10.82 -6.42
C ALA A 110 -20.17 -10.21 -7.77
N GLU A 111 -19.26 -9.53 -8.47
CA GLU A 111 -19.40 -9.39 -9.91
C GLU A 111 -18.79 -10.62 -10.60
N SER A 112 -19.60 -11.67 -10.70
CA SER A 112 -19.38 -12.77 -11.64
C SER A 112 -19.39 -12.21 -13.06
N VAL A 113 -18.23 -11.77 -13.55
CA VAL A 113 -18.04 -11.41 -14.96
C VAL A 113 -18.04 -12.72 -15.76
N SER A 114 -19.23 -13.13 -16.19
CA SER A 114 -19.39 -14.04 -17.32
C SER A 114 -18.77 -13.38 -18.56
N PRO A 115 -17.93 -14.08 -19.35
CA PRO A 115 -17.54 -13.58 -20.67
C PRO A 115 -18.75 -13.65 -21.59
N ASP A 116 -19.46 -12.53 -21.75
CA ASP A 116 -20.49 -12.37 -22.77
C ASP A 116 -19.79 -12.22 -24.13
N LEU A 117 -19.65 -13.35 -24.83
CA LEU A 117 -19.25 -13.39 -26.24
C LEU A 117 -20.44 -12.91 -27.08
N GLY A 118 -20.62 -11.60 -27.11
CA GLY A 118 -21.52 -10.90 -28.02
C GLY A 118 -21.07 -11.07 -29.46
N LEU A 119 -21.57 -12.12 -30.10
CA LEU A 119 -21.53 -12.33 -31.53
C LEU A 119 -22.38 -11.26 -32.24
N ASP A 120 -21.76 -10.66 -33.26
CA ASP A 120 -22.33 -10.23 -34.53
C ASP A 120 -23.75 -9.64 -34.51
N ASP A 121 -23.84 -8.32 -34.64
CA ASP A 121 -24.88 -7.65 -35.44
C ASP A 121 -24.46 -6.17 -35.67
N ALA A 122 -23.65 -5.94 -36.71
CA ALA A 122 -23.43 -4.61 -37.26
C ALA A 122 -23.93 -4.60 -38.71
N ASP A 123 -25.25 -4.52 -38.86
CA ASP A 123 -25.92 -4.26 -40.13
C ASP A 123 -26.58 -2.86 -40.11
N GLN A 124 -26.31 -2.12 -41.19
CA GLN A 124 -26.95 -0.91 -41.72
C GLN A 124 -26.98 0.40 -40.91
N THR A 125 -26.31 1.42 -41.45
CA THR A 125 -26.93 2.59 -42.13
C THR A 125 -25.82 3.63 -42.38
N SER A 126 -25.17 3.64 -43.54
CA SER A 126 -25.59 4.32 -44.78
C SER A 126 -26.01 5.79 -44.62
N GLU A 127 -25.04 6.65 -44.94
CA GLU A 127 -25.17 7.91 -45.72
C GLU A 127 -25.76 9.20 -45.09
N ARG A 128 -24.86 10.20 -45.01
CA ARG A 128 -25.05 11.68 -45.05
C ARG A 128 -26.08 12.15 -46.11
N PRO A 129 -26.66 13.39 -46.09
CA PRO A 129 -25.98 14.71 -45.92
C PRO A 129 -26.88 15.83 -45.30
N PRO A 130 -26.69 17.14 -45.60
CA PRO A 130 -25.68 18.07 -45.08
C PRO A 130 -26.31 19.22 -44.24
N ALA A 131 -25.51 19.90 -43.42
CA ALA A 131 -25.90 21.16 -42.79
C ALA A 131 -24.90 22.28 -43.15
N ASP A 132 -25.21 23.04 -44.19
CA ASP A 132 -24.64 24.36 -44.45
C ASP A 132 -25.76 25.31 -44.89
N SER A 133 -25.98 26.36 -44.09
CA SER A 133 -26.19 27.74 -44.55
C SER A 133 -26.78 28.62 -43.43
N ARG A 134 -26.27 29.86 -43.37
CA ARG A 134 -26.75 31.05 -42.62
C ARG A 134 -26.03 31.39 -41.31
N ARG A 135 -24.87 32.03 -41.48
CA ARG A 135 -24.52 33.24 -40.73
C ARG A 135 -23.92 34.27 -41.68
N ARG A 136 -24.73 35.24 -42.10
CA ARG A 136 -24.35 36.63 -42.34
C ARG A 136 -25.56 37.50 -42.06
#